data_AF-A0A3D1JAQ0-F1
#
_entry.id   AF-A0A3D1JAQ0-F1
#
_cell.length_a   1.000
_cell.length_b   1.000
_cell.length_c   1.000
_cell.angle_alpha   90.00
_cell.angle_beta   90.00
_cell.angle_gamma   90.00
#
_symmetry.space_group_name_H-M   'P 1'
#
loop_
_entity.id
_entity.type
_entity.pdbx_description
1 polymer ?
#
loop_
_entity_poly.entity_id
_entity_poly.type
_entity_poly.pdbx_seq_one_letter_code
_entity_poly.pdbx_strand_id
1 'polypeptide(L)'
;MPGAISCPNGMIKEPSSEIKSKIVVYCWGPSCNGSTKAASRLLNKGYNVKELIGGLEYWVKEGAPVEGNALDSPIYWQFSKLV
;
A
#
# COMPACT_ATOMS: atom_id res chain seq x y z
N MET A 1 7.01 4.67 -1.56
CA MET A 1 7.76 3.77 -2.47
C MET A 1 7.85 4.44 -3.83
N PRO A 2 8.99 4.38 -4.51
CA PRO A 2 9.17 5.00 -5.81
C PRO A 2 8.13 4.54 -6.82
N GLY A 3 7.48 5.48 -7.51
CA GLY A 3 6.46 5.18 -8.53
C GLY A 3 5.15 4.58 -8.01
N ALA A 4 4.93 4.51 -6.70
CA ALA A 4 3.67 4.02 -6.14
C ALA A 4 2.53 5.04 -6.33
N ILE A 5 1.36 4.56 -6.74
CA ILE A 5 0.15 5.37 -6.89
C ILE A 5 -0.67 5.33 -5.60
N SER A 6 -1.00 6.50 -5.05
CA SER A 6 -1.83 6.60 -3.85
C SER A 6 -3.29 6.23 -4.15
N CYS A 7 -3.78 5.21 -3.45
CA CYS A 7 -5.14 4.70 -3.61
C CYS A 7 -5.71 4.27 -2.25
N PRO A 8 -6.28 5.21 -1.46
CA PRO A 8 -6.85 4.90 -0.15
C PRO A 8 -7.99 3.88 -0.27
N ASN A 9 -8.16 3.02 0.75
CA ASN A 9 -9.14 1.93 0.72
C ASN A 9 -10.58 2.38 0.36
N GLY A 10 -11.02 3.54 0.85
CA GLY A 10 -12.34 4.11 0.54
C GLY A 10 -12.48 4.67 -0.89
N MET A 11 -11.37 4.80 -1.60
CA MET A 11 -11.27 5.41 -2.92
C MET A 11 -10.52 4.49 -3.89
N ILE A 12 -10.66 3.17 -3.76
CA ILE A 12 -10.12 2.23 -4.75
C ILE A 12 -10.86 2.45 -6.07
N LYS A 13 -10.32 3.37 -6.86
CA LYS A 13 -10.71 3.60 -8.24
C LYS A 13 -10.36 2.33 -9.00
N GLU A 14 -11.21 1.99 -9.97
CA GLU A 14 -10.88 0.91 -10.88
C GLU A 14 -9.56 1.29 -11.58
N PRO A 15 -8.51 0.47 -11.44
CA PRO A 15 -7.32 0.62 -12.26
C PRO A 15 -7.76 0.74 -13.72
N SER A 16 -7.15 1.67 -14.46
CA SER A 16 -7.41 1.78 -15.91
C SER A 16 -7.39 0.39 -16.53
N SER A 17 -8.34 0.10 -17.42
CA SER A 17 -8.43 -1.18 -18.15
C SER A 17 -7.18 -1.50 -18.96
N GLU A 18 -6.29 -0.52 -19.14
CA GLU A 18 -4.98 -0.65 -19.76
C GLU A 18 -3.91 -1.29 -18.84
N ILE A 19 -4.14 -1.32 -17.52
CA ILE A 19 -3.23 -1.96 -16.55
C ILE A 19 -3.40 -3.48 -16.65
N LYS A 20 -2.67 -4.08 -17.58
CA LYS A 20 -2.55 -5.54 -17.75
C LYS A 20 -1.52 -6.16 -16.79
N SER A 21 -0.79 -5.34 -16.03
CA SER A 21 0.25 -5.76 -15.10
C SER A 21 -0.32 -6.17 -13.73
N LYS A 22 0.44 -7.00 -13.00
CA LYS A 22 0.09 -7.40 -11.62
C LYS A 22 0.08 -6.16 -10.72
N ILE A 23 -0.99 -6.00 -9.95
CA ILE A 23 -1.12 -4.94 -8.95
C ILE A 23 -0.46 -5.41 -7.65
N VAL A 24 0.40 -4.58 -7.08
CA VAL A 24 0.98 -4.81 -5.76
C VAL A 24 0.35 -3.83 -4.78
N VAL A 25 -0.27 -4.33 -3.72
CA VAL A 25 -0.81 -3.51 -2.63
C VAL A 25 0.07 -3.62 -1.40
N TYR A 26 0.22 -2.51 -0.69
CA TYR A 26 0.98 -2.45 0.56
C TYR A 26 0.25 -1.54 1.56
N CYS A 27 0.52 -1.75 2.84
CA CYS A 27 0.09 -0.86 3.91
C CYS A 27 1.31 -0.41 4.72
N TRP A 28 1.08 0.13 5.91
CA TRP A 28 2.11 0.56 6.86
C TRP A 28 3.11 -0.54 7.20
N GLY A 29 2.66 -1.69 7.67
CA GLY A 29 3.53 -2.75 8.18
C GLY A 29 2.77 -4.05 8.45
N PRO A 30 3.43 -5.05 9.08
CA PRO A 30 2.85 -6.38 9.32
C PRO A 30 1.56 -6.38 10.14
N SER A 31 1.34 -5.37 10.98
CA SER A 31 0.15 -5.22 11.82
C SER A 31 -1.02 -4.51 11.13
N CYS A 32 -0.90 -4.19 9.84
CA CYS A 32 -1.96 -3.52 9.09
C CYS A 32 -2.76 -4.50 8.20
N ASN A 33 -4.09 -4.49 8.34
CA ASN A 33 -5.01 -5.24 7.47
C ASN A 33 -5.47 -4.48 6.21
N GLY A 34 -4.94 -3.28 5.98
CA GLY A 34 -5.35 -2.38 4.92
C GLY A 34 -5.02 -2.93 3.52
N SER A 35 -3.83 -3.52 3.37
CA SER A 35 -3.38 -4.16 2.12
C SER A 35 -4.21 -5.39 1.79
N THR A 36 -4.46 -6.28 2.74
CA THR A 36 -5.32 -7.46 2.54
C THR A 36 -6.75 -7.08 2.16
N LYS A 37 -7.34 -6.05 2.79
CA LYS A 37 -8.67 -5.54 2.43
C LYS A 37 -8.70 -4.95 1.02
N ALA A 38 -7.65 -4.22 0.63
CA ALA A 38 -7.52 -3.68 -0.72
C ALA A 38 -7.36 -4.79 -1.76
N ALA A 39 -6.54 -5.81 -1.46
CA ALA A 39 -6.34 -6.98 -2.31
C ALA A 39 -7.66 -7.70 -2.56
N SER A 40 -8.43 -7.99 -1.52
CA SER A 40 -9.74 -8.64 -1.64
C SER A 40 -10.68 -7.87 -2.57
N ARG A 41 -10.75 -6.54 -2.45
CA ARG A 41 -11.59 -5.70 -3.32
C ARG A 41 -11.17 -5.74 -4.79
N LEU A 42 -9.86 -5.69 -5.05
CA LEU A 42 -9.31 -5.73 -6.41
C LEU A 42 -9.44 -7.12 -7.05
N LEU A 43 -9.22 -8.19 -6.28
CA LEU A 43 -9.43 -9.57 -6.72
C LEU A 43 -10.90 -9.82 -7.10
N ASN A 44 -11.84 -9.31 -6.30
CA ASN A 44 -13.28 -9.41 -6.60
C ASN A 44 -13.68 -8.68 -7.90
N LYS A 45 -12.86 -7.72 -8.36
CA LYS A 45 -13.05 -7.02 -9.64
C LYS A 45 -12.31 -7.68 -10.81
N GLY A 46 -11.65 -8.82 -10.59
CA GLY A 46 -10.94 -9.58 -11.63
C GLY A 46 -9.51 -9.14 -11.90
N TYR A 47 -8.92 -8.27 -11.07
CA TYR A 47 -7.51 -7.89 -11.21
C TYR A 47 -6.58 -8.95 -10.61
N ASN A 48 -5.38 -9.08 -11.17
CA ASN A 48 -4.32 -9.92 -10.59
C ASN A 48 -3.55 -9.12 -9.54
N VAL A 49 -3.62 -9.54 -8.28
CA VAL A 49 -3.10 -8.79 -7.14
C VAL A 49 -2.13 -9.61 -6.32
N LYS A 50 -1.07 -8.98 -5.82
CA LYS A 50 -0.20 -9.48 -4.77
C LYS A 50 -0.13 -8.49 -3.61
N GLU A 51 -0.01 -9.03 -2.41
CA GLU A 51 0.26 -8.25 -1.22
C GLU A 51 1.77 -8.20 -0.95
N LEU A 52 2.28 -6.99 -0.67
CA LEU A 52 3.64 -6.78 -0.20
C LEU A 52 3.69 -6.92 1.32
N ILE A 53 4.05 -8.12 1.78
CA ILE A 53 4.32 -8.41 3.18
C ILE A 53 5.43 -7.50 3.72
N GLY A 54 5.27 -7.07 4.98
CA GLY A 54 6.18 -6.12 5.63
C GLY A 54 5.84 -4.64 5.41
N GLY A 55 5.10 -4.29 4.35
CA GLY A 55 4.62 -2.94 4.10
C GLY A 55 5.73 -1.88 3.92
N LEU A 56 5.38 -0.60 4.11
CA LEU A 56 6.33 0.50 4.06
C LEU A 56 7.40 0.40 5.16
N GLU A 57 7.02 -0.13 6.33
CA GLU A 57 7.91 -0.31 7.48
C GLU A 57 9.15 -1.12 7.12
N TYR A 58 8.97 -2.34 6.58
CA TYR A 58 10.10 -3.20 6.25
C TYR A 58 10.83 -2.72 5.00
N TRP A 59 10.14 -2.11 4.04
CA TRP A 59 10.78 -1.45 2.91
C TRP A 59 11.82 -0.41 3.34
N VAL A 60 11.46 0.45 4.30
CA VAL A 60 12.37 1.46 4.84
C VAL A 60 13.47 0.80 5.68
N LYS A 61 13.13 -0.18 6.52
CA LYS A 61 14.12 -0.89 7.37
C LYS A 61 15.18 -1.64 6.57
N GLU A 62 14.84 -2.11 5.37
CA GLU A 62 15.79 -2.77 4.45
C GLU A 62 16.65 -1.78 3.64
N GLY A 63 16.48 -0.47 3.85
CA GLY A 63 17.28 0.56 3.17
C GLY A 63 16.87 0.80 1.71
N ALA A 64 15.67 0.40 1.32
CA ALA A 64 15.17 0.63 -0.02
C ALA A 64 14.80 2.12 -0.23
N PRO A 65 14.93 2.65 -1.46
CA PRO A 65 14.67 4.07 -1.73
C PRO A 65 13.22 4.43 -1.46
N VAL A 66 13.00 5.67 -1.01
CA VAL A 66 11.68 6.25 -0.80
C VAL A 66 11.56 7.61 -1.48
N GLU A 67 10.34 7.98 -1.82
CA GLU A 67 10.00 9.26 -2.44
C GLU A 67 8.96 10.00 -1.59
N GLY A 68 8.93 11.32 -1.70
CA GLY A 68 8.03 12.19 -0.96
C GLY A 68 8.35 12.27 0.54
N ASN A 69 7.34 12.61 1.34
CA ASN A 69 7.49 12.89 2.77
C ASN A 69 7.65 11.61 3.63
N ALA A 70 7.91 10.46 3.01
CA ALA A 70 8.07 9.19 3.72
C ALA A 70 9.31 9.19 4.62
N LEU A 71 10.33 9.99 4.31
CA LEU A 71 11.53 10.15 5.14
C LEU A 71 11.28 10.92 6.44
N ASP A 72 10.39 11.91 6.39
CA ASP A 72 10.07 12.78 7.53
C ASP A 72 8.87 12.28 8.35
N SER A 73 8.20 11.24 7.87
CA SER A 73 7.02 10.66 8.51
C SER A 73 7.42 9.62 9.56
N PRO A 74 6.64 9.47 10.64
CA PRO A 74 6.85 8.35 11.57
C PRO A 74 6.81 7.03 10.81
N ILE A 75 7.60 6.03 11.22
CA ILE A 75 7.63 4.69 10.58
C ILE A 75 6.47 3.79 11.03
N TYR A 76 5.82 4.14 12.14
CA TYR A 76 4.62 3.45 12.59
C TYR A 76 3.41 4.35 12.49
N TRP A 77 2.27 3.72 12.23
CA TRP A 77 1.01 4.41 12.24
C TRP A 77 0.66 4.90 13.65
N GLN A 78 0.31 6.17 13.76
CA GLN A 78 0.06 6.83 15.04
C GLN A 78 -1.42 6.80 15.40
N PHE A 79 -1.80 5.86 16.27
CA PHE A 79 -3.17 5.77 16.81
C PHE A 79 -3.63 7.08 17.48
N SER A 80 -2.72 7.80 18.15
CA SER A 80 -3.01 9.06 18.83
C SER A 80 -3.47 10.19 17.91
N LYS A 81 -3.25 10.07 16.59
CA LYS A 81 -3.72 11.05 15.60
C LYS A 81 -5.15 10.80 15.11
N LEU A 82 -5.82 9.75 15.60
CA LEU A 82 -7.21 9.46 15.28
C LEU A 82 -8.23 9.92 16.34
N VAL A 83 -7.74 10.37 17.49
CA VAL A 83 -8.56 10.82 18.64
C VAL A 83 -8.52 12.32 18.75
#